data_AF-A0A0V0QVI1-F1
#
_entry.id   AF-A0A0V0QVI1-F1
#
_cell.length_a   1.000
_cell.length_b   1.000
_cell.length_c   1.000
_cell.angle_alpha   90.00
_cell.angle_beta   90.00
_cell.angle_gamma   90.00
#
_symmetry.space_group_name_H-M   'P 1'
#
loop_
_entity.id
_entity.type
_entity.pdbx_description
1 polymer ?
#
loop_
_entity_poly.entity_id
_entity_poly.type
_entity_poly.pdbx_seq_one_letter_code
_entity_poly.pdbx_strand_id
1 'polypeptide(L)'
;MSSHDHYDQANQYLNGVVNQQAKREQQKQGTIQMFKNNLQQIYNVCSKKCLNNFKKADLQDNDRQCLSRCFDRKQESFNLAMGDVGKYQEIHSSKQKESSKSLF
;
A
#
# COMPACT_ATOMS: atom_id res chain seq x y z
N MET A 1 8.81 4.44 47.75
CA MET A 1 8.83 4.82 46.32
C MET A 1 9.10 6.32 46.28
N SER A 2 10.16 6.72 45.58
CA SER A 2 10.66 8.09 45.52
C SER A 2 10.00 8.86 44.38
N SER A 3 9.95 10.19 44.45
CA SER A 3 9.53 11.04 43.32
C SER A 3 10.31 10.76 42.03
N HIS A 4 11.56 10.28 42.13
CA HIS A 4 12.37 9.87 40.99
C HIS A 4 11.75 8.68 40.22
N ASP A 5 11.21 7.68 40.94
CA ASP A 5 10.60 6.49 40.33
C ASP A 5 9.35 6.86 39.52
N HIS A 6 8.59 7.87 39.98
CA HIS A 6 7.42 8.38 39.27
C HIS A 6 7.79 9.15 37.99
N TYR A 7 8.90 9.88 37.99
CA TYR A 7 9.41 10.58 36.80
C TYR A 7 9.92 9.60 35.74
N ASP A 8 10.63 8.56 36.14
CA ASP A 8 11.14 7.54 35.21
C ASP A 8 10.00 6.74 34.58
N GLN A 9 8.97 6.39 35.37
CA GLN A 9 7.79 5.71 34.87
C GLN A 9 6.98 6.60 33.89
N ALA A 10 6.85 7.90 34.18
CA ALA A 10 6.21 8.84 33.28
C ALA A 10 6.97 9.00 31.96
N ASN A 11 8.30 9.07 32.00
CA ASN A 11 9.15 9.13 30.81
C ASN A 11 9.06 7.88 29.95
N GLN A 12 9.03 6.68 30.55
CA GLN A 12 8.85 5.43 29.81
C GLN A 12 7.49 5.38 29.10
N TYR A 13 6.42 5.81 29.77
CA TYR A 13 5.09 5.90 29.17
C TYR A 13 5.07 6.88 27.99
N LEU A 14 5.62 8.08 28.17
CA LEU A 14 5.67 9.11 27.11
C LEU A 14 6.41 8.59 25.87
N ASN A 15 7.58 7.97 26.08
CA ASN A 15 8.37 7.37 25.00
C ASN A 15 7.62 6.24 24.28
N GLY A 16 6.83 5.44 25.01
CA GLY A 16 5.96 4.42 24.41
C GLY A 16 4.90 5.02 23.48
N VAL A 17 4.25 6.11 23.90
CA VAL A 17 3.23 6.80 23.11
C VAL A 17 3.84 7.46 21.87
N VAL A 18 4.97 8.16 22.00
CA VAL A 18 5.68 8.78 20.87
C VAL A 18 6.11 7.74 19.85
N ASN A 19 6.68 6.61 20.29
CA ASN A 19 7.07 5.53 19.40
C ASN A 19 5.89 4.90 18.66
N GLN A 20 4.74 4.73 19.32
CA GLN A 20 3.52 4.26 18.66
C GLN A 20 2.96 5.26 17.64
N GLN A 21 3.06 6.57 17.91
CA GLN A 21 2.68 7.59 16.94
C GLN A 21 3.62 7.59 15.73
N ALA A 22 4.93 7.52 15.95
CA ALA A 22 5.91 7.43 14.88
C ALA A 22 5.69 6.20 13.98
N LYS A 23 5.41 5.03 14.56
CA LYS A 23 5.07 3.82 13.78
C LYS A 23 3.81 3.98 12.93
N ARG A 24 2.76 4.58 13.50
CA ARG A 24 1.51 4.86 12.77
C ARG A 24 1.75 5.82 11.60
N GLU A 25 2.56 6.85 11.82
CA GLU A 25 2.88 7.82 10.77
C GLU A 25 3.72 7.20 9.65
N GLN A 26 4.72 6.37 10.00
CA GLN A 26 5.49 5.61 9.00
C GLN A 26 4.59 4.67 8.17
N GLN A 27 3.66 3.96 8.81
CA GLN A 27 2.71 3.11 8.10
C GLN A 27 1.83 3.91 7.13
N LYS A 28 1.29 5.07 7.57
CA LYS A 28 0.52 5.97 6.70
C LYS A 28 1.33 6.44 5.50
N GLN A 29 2.58 6.86 5.71
CA GLN A 29 3.46 7.30 4.62
C GLN A 29 3.72 6.17 3.62
N GLY A 30 3.96 4.94 4.11
CA GLY A 30 4.10 3.76 3.27
C GLY A 30 2.86 3.50 2.39
N THR A 31 1.66 3.56 2.98
CA THR A 31 0.40 3.39 2.25
C THR A 31 0.19 4.49 1.20
N ILE A 32 0.45 5.75 1.56
CA ILE A 32 0.32 6.88 0.63
C ILE A 32 1.29 6.71 -0.55
N GLN A 33 2.54 6.31 -0.29
CA GLN A 33 3.53 6.12 -1.34
C GLN A 33 3.13 4.98 -2.29
N MET A 34 2.62 3.87 -1.75
CA MET A 34 2.10 2.77 -2.55
C MET A 34 0.95 3.23 -3.46
N PHE A 35 0.02 4.01 -2.91
CA PHE A 35 -1.11 4.56 -3.67
C PHE A 35 -0.65 5.50 -4.79
N LYS A 36 0.30 6.40 -4.50
CA LYS A 36 0.89 7.29 -5.52
C LYS A 36 1.56 6.50 -6.65
N ASN A 37 2.37 5.49 -6.30
CA ASN A 37 3.04 4.64 -7.28
C ASN A 37 2.03 3.90 -8.17
N ASN A 38 0.96 3.37 -7.57
CA ASN A 38 -0.10 2.69 -8.30
C ASN A 38 -0.81 3.64 -9.28
N LEU A 39 -1.25 4.81 -8.81
CA LEU A 39 -1.87 5.83 -9.67
C LEU A 39 -0.96 6.24 -10.82
N GLN A 40 0.33 6.43 -10.57
CA GLN A 40 1.28 6.80 -11.61
C GLN A 40 1.48 5.70 -12.66
N GLN A 41 1.49 4.43 -12.25
CA GLN A 41 1.53 3.32 -13.20
C GLN A 41 0.26 3.23 -14.04
N ILE A 42 -0.92 3.41 -13.44
CA ILE A 42 -2.19 3.43 -14.16
C ILE A 42 -2.18 4.58 -15.17
N TYR A 43 -1.80 5.78 -14.74
CA TYR A 43 -1.70 6.96 -15.60
C TYR A 43 -0.78 6.70 -16.80
N ASN A 44 0.42 6.17 -16.57
CA ASN A 44 1.38 5.91 -17.65
C ASN A 44 0.86 4.90 -18.67
N VAL A 45 0.18 3.84 -18.23
CA VAL A 45 -0.38 2.84 -19.15
C VAL A 45 -1.58 3.41 -19.91
N CYS A 46 -2.50 4.05 -19.20
CA CYS A 46 -3.75 4.52 -19.79
C CYS A 46 -3.55 5.73 -20.71
N SER A 47 -2.67 6.67 -20.35
CA SER A 47 -2.29 7.78 -21.24
C SER A 47 -1.68 7.27 -22.55
N LYS A 48 -0.73 6.33 -22.48
CA LYS A 48 -0.11 5.73 -23.68
C LYS A 48 -1.11 4.96 -24.57
N LYS A 49 -2.13 4.33 -23.96
CA LYS A 49 -3.13 3.54 -24.69
C LYS A 49 -4.25 4.38 -25.29
N CYS A 50 -4.67 5.43 -24.60
CA CYS A 50 -5.87 6.19 -24.93
C CYS A 50 -5.59 7.53 -25.59
N LEU A 51 -4.46 8.17 -25.27
CA LEU A 51 -4.15 9.51 -25.76
C LEU A 51 -3.26 9.43 -27.00
N ASN A 52 -3.85 9.74 -28.14
CA ASN A 52 -3.16 9.76 -29.42
C ASN A 52 -2.69 11.15 -29.83
N ASN A 53 -3.20 12.22 -29.19
CA ASN A 53 -2.89 13.59 -29.58
C ASN A 53 -2.78 14.53 -28.38
N PHE A 54 -1.54 14.73 -27.91
CA PHE A 54 -1.22 15.61 -26.78
C PHE A 54 -1.25 17.11 -27.13
N LYS A 55 -1.60 17.48 -28.36
CA LYS A 55 -1.66 18.88 -28.81
C LYS A 55 -3.00 19.57 -28.52
N LYS A 56 -4.02 18.83 -28.09
CA LYS A 56 -5.31 19.39 -27.69
C LYS A 56 -5.30 19.64 -26.18
N ALA A 57 -5.75 20.83 -25.77
CA ALA A 57 -5.87 21.19 -24.36
C ALA A 57 -6.92 20.34 -23.63
N ASP A 58 -7.96 19.93 -24.36
CA ASP A 58 -9.07 19.13 -23.83
C ASP A 58 -9.05 17.68 -24.31
N LEU A 59 -9.46 16.79 -23.42
CA LEU A 59 -9.74 15.39 -23.73
C LEU A 59 -11.00 15.29 -24.60
N GLN A 60 -10.92 14.53 -25.68
CA GLN A 60 -12.11 14.17 -26.46
C GLN A 60 -12.95 13.17 -25.67
N ASP A 61 -14.25 13.09 -25.93
CA ASP A 61 -15.14 12.15 -25.23
C ASP A 61 -14.67 10.70 -25.37
N ASN A 62 -14.14 10.34 -26.54
CA ASN A 62 -13.53 9.02 -26.77
C ASN A 62 -12.30 8.79 -25.88
N ASP A 63 -11.45 9.81 -25.70
CA ASP A 63 -10.27 9.73 -24.84
C ASP A 63 -10.69 9.56 -23.36
N ARG A 64 -11.70 10.33 -22.92
CA ARG A 64 -12.26 10.23 -21.55
C ARG A 64 -12.84 8.85 -21.28
N GLN A 65 -13.66 8.33 -22.20
CA GLN A 65 -14.23 6.99 -22.06
C GLN A 65 -13.15 5.90 -22.08
N CYS A 66 -12.14 6.03 -22.94
CA CYS A 66 -11.02 5.11 -22.96
C CYS A 66 -10.24 5.13 -21.64
N LEU A 67 -9.92 6.31 -21.12
CA LEU A 67 -9.21 6.46 -19.85
C LEU A 67 -9.99 5.84 -18.69
N SER A 68 -11.31 6.09 -18.60
CA SER A 68 -12.18 5.50 -17.58
C SER A 68 -12.14 3.97 -17.64
N ARG A 69 -12.38 3.38 -18.82
CA ARG A 69 -12.37 1.91 -18.98
C ARG A 69 -11.00 1.31 -18.73
N CYS A 70 -9.93 2.02 -19.08
CA CYS A 70 -8.57 1.59 -18.82
C CYS A 70 -8.26 1.57 -17.33
N PHE A 71 -8.69 2.61 -16.60
CA PHE A 71 -8.57 2.67 -15.15
C PHE A 71 -9.28 1.49 -14.48
N ASP A 72 -10.54 1.24 -14.83
CA ASP A 72 -11.34 0.16 -14.24
C ASP A 72 -10.68 -1.21 -14.45
N ARG A 73 -10.23 -1.50 -15.68
CA ARG A 73 -9.54 -2.76 -16.00
C ARG A 73 -8.20 -2.89 -15.28
N LYS A 74 -7.47 -1.79 -15.10
CA LYS A 74 -6.21 -1.81 -14.35
C LYS A 74 -6.43 -2.02 -12.86
N GLN A 75 -7.46 -1.42 -12.29
CA GLN A 75 -7.86 -1.65 -10.91
C GLN A 75 -8.27 -3.11 -10.70
N GLU A 76 -9.05 -3.68 -11.61
CA GLU A 76 -9.42 -5.10 -11.60
C GLU A 76 -8.18 -6.01 -11.65
N SER A 77 -7.27 -5.73 -12.59
CA SER A 77 -6.00 -6.48 -12.71
C SER A 77 -5.16 -6.40 -11.43
N PHE A 78 -5.12 -5.23 -10.79
CA PHE A 78 -4.40 -5.04 -9.54
C PHE A 78 -5.05 -5.82 -8.38
N ASN A 79 -6.37 -5.79 -8.27
CA ASN A 79 -7.11 -6.53 -7.24
C ASN A 79 -6.90 -8.04 -7.38
N LEU A 80 -6.90 -8.57 -8.61
CA LEU A 80 -6.58 -9.98 -8.87
C LEU A 80 -5.15 -10.33 -8.44
N ALA A 81 -4.16 -9.53 -8.86
CA ALA A 81 -2.76 -9.74 -8.49
C ALA A 81 -2.54 -9.70 -6.97
N MET A 82 -3.18 -8.76 -6.26
CA MET A 82 -3.10 -8.70 -4.79
C MET A 82 -3.76 -9.90 -4.13
N GLY A 83 -4.87 -10.40 -4.69
CA GLY A 83 -5.52 -11.63 -4.23
C GLY A 83 -4.59 -12.84 -4.35
N ASP A 84 -3.90 -12.98 -5.47
CA ASP A 84 -2.96 -14.09 -5.70
C ASP A 84 -1.71 -14.00 -4.82
N VAL A 85 -1.18 -12.78 -4.61
CA VAL A 85 -0.07 -12.55 -3.66
C VAL A 85 -0.47 -12.89 -2.22
N GLY A 86 -1.69 -12.52 -1.80
CA GLY A 86 -2.21 -12.87 -0.49
C GLY A 86 -2.30 -14.39 -0.29
N LYS A 87 -2.88 -15.11 -1.26
CA LYS A 87 -2.92 -16.58 -1.26
C LYS A 87 -1.53 -17.20 -1.21
N TYR A 88 -0.58 -16.65 -1.96
CA TYR A 88 0.80 -17.15 -1.96
C TYR A 88 1.48 -17.00 -0.58
N GLN A 89 1.30 -15.85 0.10
CA GLN A 89 1.81 -15.63 1.45
C GLN A 89 1.20 -16.58 2.48
N GLU A 90 -0.11 -16.87 2.38
CA GLU A 90 -0.79 -17.82 3.26
C GLU A 90 -0.23 -19.25 3.11
N ILE A 91 -0.04 -19.71 1.87
CA ILE A 91 0.52 -21.05 1.59
C ILE A 91 1.96 -21.16 2.13
N HIS A 92 2.81 -20.14 1.92
CA HIS A 92 4.19 -20.19 2.40
C HIS A 92 4.32 -20.06 3.92
N SER A 93 3.48 -19.24 4.56
CA SER A 93 3.43 -19.12 6.02
C SER A 93 2.96 -20.42 6.69
N SER A 94 2.05 -21.15 6.03
CA SER A 94 1.54 -22.44 6.49
C SER A 94 2.60 -23.54 6.38
N LYS A 95 3.33 -23.60 5.26
CA LYS A 95 4.44 -24.55 5.05
C LYS A 95 5.62 -24.33 6.01
N GLN A 96 5.95 -23.10 6.38
CA GLN A 96 6.98 -22.81 7.39
C GLN A 96 6.58 -23.29 8.79
N LYS A 97 5.29 -23.19 9.16
CA LYS A 97 4.78 -23.69 10.45
C LYS A 97 4.77 -25.21 10.54
N GLU A 98 4.52 -25.91 9.43
CA GLU A 98 4.59 -27.38 9.38
C GLU A 98 6.03 -27.89 9.43
N SER A 99 6.97 -27.26 8.71
CA SER A 99 8.38 -27.65 8.74
C SER A 99 9.04 -27.41 10.12
N SER A 100 8.52 -26.47 10.91
CA SER A 100 9.00 -26.22 12.28
C SER A 100 8.44 -27.22 13.30
N LYS A 101 7.34 -27.92 12.97
CA LYS A 101 6.74 -28.95 13.82
C LYS A 101 7.34 -30.35 13.63
N SER A 102 8.02 -30.63 12.52
CA SER A 102 8.68 -31.92 12.29
C SER A 102 10.13 -31.99 12.79
N LEU A 103 10.59 -30.95 13.49
CA LEU A 103 11.95 -30.84 14.07
C LEU A 103 11.95 -31.00 15.60
N PHE A 104 10.80 -31.37 16.18
CA PHE A 104 10.65 -31.74 17.59
C PHE A 104 9.94 -33.08 17.71
#